data_AF-A0A424HJS7-F1
#
_entry.id   AF-A0A424HJS7-F1
#
_cell.length_a   1.000
_cell.length_b   1.000
_cell.length_c   1.000
_cell.angle_alpha   90.00
_cell.angle_beta   90.00
_cell.angle_gamma   90.00
#
_symmetry.space_group_name_H-M   'P 1'
#
loop_
_entity.id
_entity.type
_entity.pdbx_description
1 polymer ?
#
loop_
_entity_poly.entity_id
_entity_poly.type
_entity_poly.pdbx_seq_one_letter_code
_entity_poly.pdbx_strand_id
1 'polypeptide(L)'
;MTQPAIRYQLALDLFLESVIKPDQELRHDAATKGVYAELMEIRQHVLTYLNTLKEVHIIEMGDESDDIETSKTLLTKQASQQA
;
A
#
# COMPACT_ATOMS: atom_id res chain seq x y z
N MET A 1 -18.37 10.30 -8.24
CA MET A 1 -17.46 11.02 -7.32
C MET A 1 -16.44 9.99 -6.82
N THR A 2 -15.20 10.01 -7.29
CA THR A 2 -14.16 9.08 -6.81
C THR A 2 -13.80 9.42 -5.37
N GLN A 3 -14.05 8.49 -4.44
CA GLN A 3 -13.73 8.59 -3.02
C GLN A 3 -12.23 8.95 -2.84
N PRO A 4 -11.86 9.80 -1.87
CA PRO A 4 -10.47 10.23 -1.65
C PRO A 4 -9.49 9.05 -1.44
N ALA A 5 -9.95 7.95 -0.84
CA ALA A 5 -9.16 6.74 -0.65
C ALA A 5 -8.73 6.09 -1.98
N ILE A 6 -9.64 6.03 -2.96
CA ILE A 6 -9.35 5.51 -4.31
C ILE A 6 -8.28 6.35 -5.02
N ARG A 7 -8.30 7.68 -4.81
CA ARG A 7 -7.32 8.59 -5.40
C ARG A 7 -5.93 8.39 -4.81
N TYR A 8 -5.85 8.19 -3.50
CA TYR A 8 -4.58 7.94 -2.82
C TYR A 8 -3.97 6.60 -3.25
N GLN A 9 -4.77 5.53 -3.26
CA GLN A 9 -4.33 4.21 -3.72
C GLN A 9 -3.81 4.24 -5.16
N LEU A 10 -4.52 4.93 -6.07
CA LEU A 10 -4.09 5.08 -7.46
C LEU A 10 -2.76 5.84 -7.58
N ALA A 11 -2.59 6.91 -6.81
CA ALA A 11 -1.34 7.67 -6.79
C ALA A 11 -0.17 6.83 -6.27
N LEU A 12 -0.42 6.02 -5.23
CA LEU A 12 0.57 5.11 -4.65
C LEU A 12 0.99 4.02 -5.66
N ASP A 13 0.04 3.42 -6.37
CA ASP A 13 0.32 2.41 -7.39
C ASP A 13 1.12 2.97 -8.57
N LEU A 14 0.77 4.17 -9.06
CA LEU A 14 1.51 4.84 -10.13
C LEU A 14 2.94 5.17 -9.72
N PHE A 15 3.15 5.58 -8.46
CA PHE A 15 4.48 5.86 -7.94
C PHE A 15 5.29 4.58 -7.72
N LEU A 16 4.67 3.50 -7.24
CA LEU A 16 5.33 2.19 -7.13
C LEU A 16 5.80 1.71 -8.50
N GLU A 17 4.96 1.83 -9.53
CA GLU A 17 5.30 1.46 -10.89
C GLU A 17 6.48 2.28 -11.44
N SER A 18 6.55 3.58 -11.13
CA SER A 18 7.66 4.44 -11.55
C SER A 18 8.99 4.03 -10.92
N VAL A 19 9.00 3.60 -9.66
CA VAL A 19 10.20 3.11 -8.95
C VAL A 19 10.61 1.71 -9.41
N ILE A 20 9.64 0.85 -9.76
CA ILE A 20 9.91 -0.48 -10.31
C ILE A 20 10.60 -0.37 -11.67
N LYS A 21 10.10 0.51 -12.54
CA LYS A 21 10.62 0.72 -13.89
C LYS A 21 12.10 1.15 -13.84
N PRO A 22 12.96 0.56 -14.68
CA PRO A 22 14.37 0.91 -14.72
C PRO A 22 14.57 2.27 -15.41
N ASP A 23 15.06 3.25 -14.68
CA ASP A 23 15.63 4.48 -15.25
C ASP A 23 17.07 4.20 -15.71
N GLN A 24 17.26 4.05 -17.01
CA GLN A 24 18.56 3.69 -17.61
C GLN A 24 19.58 4.83 -17.52
N GLU A 25 19.14 6.08 -17.62
CA GLU A 25 20.02 7.25 -17.53
C GLU A 25 20.57 7.40 -16.11
N LEU A 26 19.68 7.29 -15.11
CA LEU A 26 20.07 7.34 -13.70
C LEU A 26 21.03 6.20 -13.33
N ARG A 27 20.76 4.99 -13.84
CA ARG A 27 21.63 3.83 -13.60
C ARG A 27 23.00 3.99 -14.25
N HIS A 28 23.06 4.54 -15.45
CA HIS A 28 24.31 4.82 -16.15
C HIS A 28 25.14 5.87 -15.40
N ASP A 29 24.50 6.93 -14.93
CA ASP A 29 25.13 7.99 -14.13
C ASP A 29 25.68 7.44 -12.81
N ALA A 30 24.89 6.63 -12.09
CA ALA A 30 25.34 5.99 -10.85
C ALA A 30 26.50 5.00 -11.08
N ALA A 31 26.49 4.24 -12.18
CA ALA A 31 27.60 3.37 -12.55
C ALA A 31 28.88 4.17 -12.84
N THR A 32 28.77 5.28 -13.56
CA THR A 32 29.89 6.18 -13.86
C THR A 32 30.48 6.81 -12.60
N LYS A 33 29.63 7.09 -11.61
CA LYS A 33 30.02 7.62 -10.29
C LYS A 33 30.47 6.55 -9.29
N GLY A 34 30.36 5.26 -9.64
CA GLY A 34 30.70 4.14 -8.77
C GLY A 34 29.73 3.90 -7.60
N VAL A 35 28.51 4.43 -7.66
CA VAL A 35 27.48 4.36 -6.59
C VAL A 35 26.26 3.53 -6.98
N TYR A 36 26.43 2.60 -7.93
CA TYR A 36 25.33 1.80 -8.45
C TYR A 36 24.73 0.87 -7.40
N ALA A 37 25.55 0.30 -6.51
CA ALA A 37 25.08 -0.63 -5.48
C ALA A 37 24.20 0.11 -4.46
N GLU A 38 24.67 1.26 -4.00
CA GLU A 38 23.97 2.14 -3.07
C GLU A 38 22.66 2.67 -3.68
N LEU A 39 22.67 3.02 -4.98
CA LEU A 39 21.43 3.38 -5.69
C LEU A 39 20.40 2.24 -5.66
N MET A 40 20.84 1.01 -5.91
CA MET A 40 19.95 -0.15 -5.92
C MET A 40 19.45 -0.51 -4.50
N GLU A 41 20.29 -0.33 -3.48
CA GLU A 41 19.90 -0.46 -2.07
C GLU A 41 18.83 0.57 -1.68
N ILE A 42 19.05 1.85 -2.01
CA ILE A 42 18.09 2.92 -1.77
C ILE A 42 16.77 2.62 -2.49
N ARG A 43 16.83 2.17 -3.75
CA ARG A 43 15.62 1.74 -4.50
C ARG A 43 14.87 0.65 -3.74
N GLN A 44 15.58 -0.34 -3.19
CA GLN A 44 14.95 -1.41 -2.43
C GLN A 44 14.28 -0.89 -1.14
N HIS A 45 14.93 0.03 -0.41
CA HIS A 45 14.34 0.66 0.77
C HIS A 45 13.04 1.41 0.43
N VAL A 46 13.03 2.17 -0.67
CA VAL A 46 11.83 2.88 -1.13
C VAL A 46 10.71 1.91 -1.48
N LEU A 47 10.99 0.84 -2.23
CA LEU A 47 9.98 -0.17 -2.57
C LEU A 47 9.39 -0.85 -1.34
N THR A 48 10.22 -1.21 -0.37
CA THR A 48 9.75 -1.78 0.90
C THR A 48 8.82 -0.82 1.62
N TYR A 49 9.21 0.45 1.73
CA TYR A 49 8.37 1.47 2.37
C TYR A 49 7.01 1.65 1.67
N LEU A 50 7.01 1.76 0.34
CA LEU A 50 5.77 1.90 -0.43
C LEU A 50 4.82 0.70 -0.26
N ASN A 51 5.36 -0.52 -0.17
CA ASN A 51 4.55 -1.71 0.13
C ASN A 51 3.94 -1.64 1.53
N THR A 52 4.70 -1.23 2.56
CA THR A 52 4.15 -1.07 3.91
C THR A 52 3.04 -0.02 3.97
N LEU A 53 3.18 1.09 3.24
CA LEU A 53 2.13 2.10 3.13
C LEU A 53 0.86 1.55 2.48
N LYS A 54 1.02 0.70 1.46
CA LYS A 54 -0.12 0.05 0.80
C LYS A 54 -0.86 -0.88 1.76
N GLU A 55 -0.13 -1.70 2.51
CA GLU A 55 -0.70 -2.62 3.50
C GLU A 55 -1.42 -1.88 4.62
N VAL A 56 -0.79 -0.85 5.20
CA VAL A 56 -1.41 -0.01 6.25
C VAL A 56 -2.67 0.66 5.75
N HIS A 57 -2.65 1.23 4.54
CA HIS A 57 -3.82 1.88 3.96
C HIS A 57 -4.98 0.90 3.74
N ILE A 58 -4.69 -0.33 3.33
CA ILE A 58 -5.70 -1.39 3.18
C ILE A 58 -6.31 -1.77 4.53
N ILE A 59 -5.49 -1.90 5.58
CA ILE A 59 -5.98 -2.22 6.95
C ILE A 59 -6.87 -1.11 7.49
N GLU A 60 -6.51 0.16 7.31
CA GLU A 60 -7.29 1.30 7.83
C GLU A 60 -8.63 1.51 7.10
N MET A 61 -8.76 1.04 5.86
CA MET A 61 -9.99 1.21 5.08
C MET A 61 -11.13 0.27 5.50
N GLY A 62 -10.85 -0.73 6.34
CA GLY A 62 -11.78 -1.78 6.70
C GLY A 62 -12.00 -2.75 5.54
N ASP A 63 -12.01 -4.05 5.85
CA ASP A 63 -12.27 -5.08 4.84
C ASP A 63 -13.65 -5.73 5.02
N GLU A 64 -14.04 -6.61 4.09
CA GLU A 64 -15.32 -7.33 4.13
C GLU A 64 -15.51 -8.15 5.43
N SER A 65 -14.40 -8.58 6.06
CA SER A 65 -14.43 -9.28 7.34
C SER A 65 -14.94 -8.39 8.48
N ASP A 66 -14.61 -7.09 8.48
CA ASP A 66 -15.05 -6.14 9.51
C ASP A 66 -16.58 -5.96 9.48
N ASP A 67 -17.16 -5.90 8.28
CA ASP A 67 -18.61 -5.82 8.07
C ASP A 67 -19.32 -7.10 8.54
N ILE A 68 -18.72 -8.26 8.25
CA ILE A 68 -19.24 -9.58 8.66
C ILE A 68 -19.19 -9.73 10.18
N GLU A 69 -18.10 -9.34 10.83
CA GLU A 69 -17.94 -9.42 12.28
C GLU A 69 -18.91 -8.48 13.01
N THR A 70 -19.09 -7.26 12.51
CA THR A 70 -20.07 -6.30 13.03
C THR A 70 -21.49 -6.84 12.94
N SER A 71 -21.84 -7.44 11.79
CA SER A 71 -23.16 -8.05 11.55
C SER A 71 -23.43 -9.23 12.49
N LYS A 72 -22.46 -10.13 12.67
CA LYS A 72 -22.57 -11.26 13.60
C LYS A 72 -22.72 -10.81 15.05
N THR A 73 -21.98 -9.79 15.45
CA THR A 73 -22.05 -9.23 16.80
C THR A 73 -23.43 -8.61 17.07
N LEU A 74 -23.99 -7.89 16.09
CA LEU A 74 -25.33 -7.31 16.19
C LEU A 74 -26.42 -8.39 16.29
N LEU A 75 -26.35 -9.43 15.47
CA LEU A 75 -27.29 -10.56 15.50
C LEU A 75 -27.26 -11.29 16.84
N THR A 76 -26.06 -11.54 17.38
CA THR A 76 -25.90 -12.21 18.68
C THR A 76 -26.47 -11.37 19.82
N LYS A 77 -26.27 -10.04 19.76
CA LYS A 77 -26.83 -9.10 20.73
C LYS A 77 -28.35 -8.99 20.65
N GLN A 78 -28.93 -9.05 19.45
CA GLN A 78 -30.38 -9.08 19.26
C GLN A 78 -31.00 -10.39 19.77
N ALA A 79 -30.36 -11.53 19.49
CA ALA A 79 -30.81 -12.84 19.95
C ALA A 79 -30.79 -12.97 21.48
N SER A 80 -29.82 -12.33 22.15
CA SER A 80 -29.71 -12.31 23.62
C SER A 80 -30.64 -11.29 24.31
N GLN A 81 -31.26 -10.37 23.57
CA GLN A 81 -32.26 -9.43 24.09
C GLN A 81 -33.71 -9.94 23.94
N GLN A 82 -33.92 -11.01 23.18
CA GLN A 82 -35.24 -11.62 22.93
C GLN A 82 -35.49 -12.89 23.77
N ALA A 83 -34.57 -13.24 24.68
CA ALA A 83 -34.66 -14.34 25.64
C ALA A 83 -34.74 -13.80 27.07
#